data_AF-A0A094EMN5-F1
#
_entry.id   AF-A0A094EMN5-F1
#
_cell.length_a   1.000
_cell.length_b   1.000
_cell.length_c   1.000
_cell.angle_alpha   90.00
_cell.angle_beta   90.00
_cell.angle_gamma   90.00
#
_symmetry.space_group_name_H-M   'P 1'
#
loop_
_entity.id
_entity.type
_entity.pdbx_description
1 polymer ?
#
loop_
_entity_poly.entity_id
_entity_poly.type
_entity_poly.pdbx_seq_one_letter_code
_entity_poly.pdbx_strand_id
1 'polypeptide(L)'
;MAVGKNKRLSKGKKGIKKRTIDPFTRKDWYQIKAPTSFQIRDVGKTLVNRTTGLKNANDSLKGRIVEVSLADLQKDEDHAFRKIKLRVDEVQGKNCLTNFHGLDFTSDKLRSLVRKWQSLIEANVTVKTTDDYLLRLFAIAFTKRRPNQIKKTTYAASSQIRAIRRKMTEIIQREASSCTLTQLTAKLIPEVIGREIEKATQGIYPLQNVHIRKVKLLKAPKFDLGALLNLHGESNTDEQGQKVEREFKETVLEQSAVQRTTVPSPSKGSGSGLLYITVACCLALDISTVNEWLNSDHDGHRQPQGHQAAHDRSFWSREISTYCDDQFDPESSTATIGVDFKVKKLSVRGTSYRLNLLDTAGQERFRTLSNSYYRGAHGVILVYDISNRDSFLSMGRWFEEVQNNSMPGTITYLVGSKLDKEASRKVSASEGEALASIHGAQFCEVSSKTRENVRKPFVEIVDTIVSTPGLVEQTQRDSSGITLGNAASQISSGCPC
;
A
#
# COMPACT_ATOMS: atom_id res chain seq x y z
N MET A 1 -53.86 -45.18 42.03
CA MET A 1 -52.96 -45.82 41.04
C MET A 1 -52.14 -44.74 40.35
N ALA A 2 -50.83 -44.95 40.27
CA ALA A 2 -49.82 -43.93 40.03
C ALA A 2 -49.82 -43.35 38.60
N VAL A 3 -49.51 -42.05 38.56
CA VAL A 3 -49.22 -41.21 37.40
C VAL A 3 -47.89 -41.61 36.77
N GLY A 4 -47.78 -41.59 35.43
CA GLY A 4 -46.48 -41.37 34.77
C GLY A 4 -46.22 -42.17 33.49
N LYS A 5 -46.52 -41.54 32.34
CA LYS A 5 -46.13 -42.01 31.00
C LYS A 5 -44.60 -41.99 30.84
N ASN A 6 -43.98 -43.16 30.69
CA ASN A 6 -42.58 -43.30 30.30
C ASN A 6 -42.44 -43.12 28.77
N LYS A 7 -42.08 -41.91 28.32
CA LYS A 7 -41.55 -41.69 26.97
C LYS A 7 -40.02 -41.81 27.05
N ARG A 8 -39.47 -42.97 26.66
CA ARG A 8 -38.02 -43.16 26.47
C ARG A 8 -37.54 -42.18 25.39
N LEU A 9 -37.11 -41.00 25.81
CA LEU A 9 -36.25 -40.12 25.03
C LEU A 9 -34.89 -40.82 24.90
N SER A 10 -34.57 -41.33 23.72
CA SER A 10 -33.20 -41.67 23.36
C SER A 10 -32.35 -40.43 23.60
N LYS A 11 -31.45 -40.46 24.58
CA LYS A 11 -30.49 -39.39 24.83
C LYS A 11 -29.71 -39.17 23.53
N GLY A 12 -30.08 -38.14 22.78
CA GLY A 12 -29.28 -37.65 21.66
C GLY A 12 -27.87 -37.40 22.18
N LYS A 13 -26.86 -37.91 21.46
CA LYS A 13 -25.45 -37.59 21.68
C LYS A 13 -25.35 -36.06 21.81
N LYS A 14 -25.21 -35.56 23.05
CA LYS A 14 -24.87 -34.17 23.31
C LYS A 14 -23.60 -33.90 22.50
N GLY A 15 -23.72 -33.02 21.50
CA GLY A 15 -22.58 -32.58 20.70
C GLY A 15 -21.43 -32.26 21.64
N ILE A 16 -20.28 -32.88 21.39
CA ILE A 16 -19.05 -32.63 22.14
C ILE A 16 -18.84 -31.12 22.12
N LYS A 17 -19.07 -30.45 23.25
CA LYS A 17 -18.68 -29.05 23.42
C LYS A 17 -17.19 -29.01 23.11
N LYS A 18 -16.80 -28.37 21.99
CA LYS A 18 -15.38 -28.14 21.69
C LYS A 18 -14.77 -27.53 22.94
N ARG A 19 -13.81 -28.23 23.56
CA ARG A 19 -13.09 -27.70 24.72
C ARG A 19 -12.55 -26.33 24.29
N THR A 20 -12.83 -25.30 25.09
CA THR A 20 -12.21 -23.99 24.91
C THR A 20 -10.72 -24.17 25.15
N ILE A 21 -9.95 -24.24 24.07
CA ILE A 21 -8.49 -24.37 24.12
C ILE A 21 -7.92 -22.96 24.13
N ASP A 22 -7.05 -22.66 25.09
CA ASP A 22 -6.37 -21.37 25.17
C ASP A 22 -5.58 -21.11 23.86
N PRO A 23 -5.84 -19.99 23.17
CA PRO A 23 -5.12 -19.61 21.95
C PRO A 23 -3.59 -19.61 22.08
N PHE A 24 -3.01 -19.36 23.26
CA PHE A 24 -1.55 -19.36 23.45
C PHE A 24 -0.93 -20.76 23.40
N THR A 25 -1.69 -21.81 23.70
CA THR A 25 -1.19 -23.21 23.63
C THR A 25 -0.83 -23.63 22.20
N ARG A 26 -1.35 -22.93 21.20
CA ARG A 26 -1.12 -23.20 19.77
C ARG A 26 0.00 -22.34 19.18
N LYS A 27 0.67 -21.51 19.98
CA LYS A 27 1.74 -20.60 19.54
C LYS A 27 3.10 -21.10 20.00
N ASP A 28 4.10 -20.83 19.17
CA ASP A 28 5.50 -21.07 19.45
C ASP A 28 6.28 -19.76 19.50
N TRP A 29 7.34 -19.77 20.32
CA TRP A 29 8.26 -18.66 20.49
C TRP A 29 9.43 -18.75 19.52
N TYR A 30 9.69 -17.65 18.82
CA TYR A 30 10.83 -17.45 17.94
C TYR A 30 11.69 -16.31 18.45
N GLN A 31 13.02 -16.45 18.38
CA GLN A 31 13.98 -15.41 18.74
C GLN A 31 14.30 -14.54 17.52
N ILE A 32 14.35 -13.22 17.68
CA ILE A 32 14.76 -12.30 16.62
C ILE A 32 16.23 -11.96 16.79
N LYS A 33 17.02 -12.23 15.73
CA LYS A 33 18.46 -11.98 15.69
C LYS A 33 18.77 -10.76 14.80
N ALA A 34 19.49 -9.80 15.35
CA ALA A 34 20.05 -8.66 14.62
C ALA A 34 21.35 -9.05 13.89
N PRO A 35 21.69 -8.35 12.78
CA PRO A 35 22.96 -8.53 12.07
C PRO A 35 24.18 -8.31 12.96
N THR A 36 25.32 -8.88 12.56
CA THR A 36 26.61 -8.74 13.25
C THR A 36 27.16 -7.30 13.30
N SER A 37 26.59 -6.37 12.52
CA SER A 37 26.93 -4.94 12.60
C SER A 37 26.53 -4.28 13.93
N PHE A 38 25.67 -4.93 14.71
CA PHE A 38 25.23 -4.45 16.03
C PHE A 38 25.87 -5.28 17.14
N GLN A 39 26.16 -4.66 18.28
CA GLN A 39 26.80 -5.34 19.41
C GLN A 39 25.89 -6.39 20.06
N ILE A 40 24.61 -6.05 20.25
CA ILE A 40 23.60 -6.99 20.76
C ILE A 40 22.88 -7.63 19.57
N ARG A 41 23.00 -8.96 19.48
CA ARG A 41 22.31 -9.75 18.45
C ARG A 41 20.90 -10.16 18.87
N ASP A 42 20.65 -10.34 20.16
CA ASP A 42 19.36 -10.76 20.66
C ASP A 42 18.43 -9.57 20.89
N VAL A 43 17.53 -9.35 19.93
CA VAL A 43 16.59 -8.22 19.97
C VAL A 43 15.39 -8.51 20.85
N GLY A 44 14.89 -9.76 20.79
CA GLY A 44 13.68 -10.16 21.51
C GLY A 44 13.08 -11.45 21.00
N LYS A 45 11.84 -11.73 21.44
CA LYS A 45 11.08 -12.92 21.06
C LYS A 45 9.74 -12.53 20.45
N THR A 46 9.28 -13.29 19.47
CA THR A 46 7.93 -13.16 18.90
C THR A 46 7.18 -14.48 18.93
N LEU A 47 5.86 -14.36 18.95
CA LEU A 47 4.92 -15.48 19.00
C LEU A 47 4.28 -15.66 17.63
N VAL A 48 4.26 -16.89 17.12
CA VAL A 48 3.53 -17.26 15.91
C VAL A 48 2.79 -18.56 16.12
N ASN A 49 1.66 -18.73 15.42
CA ASN A 49 0.92 -19.98 15.46
C ASN A 49 1.79 -21.12 14.93
N ARG A 50 1.70 -22.28 15.57
CA ARG A 50 2.33 -23.51 15.09
C ARG A 50 1.90 -23.81 13.66
N THR A 51 2.85 -24.29 12.87
CA THR A 51 2.57 -24.79 11.52
C THR A 51 1.49 -25.85 11.61
N THR A 52 0.37 -25.60 10.94
CA THR A 52 -0.79 -26.50 10.94
C THR A 52 -1.37 -26.57 9.52
N GLY A 53 -1.38 -27.79 8.96
CA GLY A 53 -1.83 -28.02 7.58
C GLY A 53 -1.05 -27.18 6.57
N LEU A 54 -1.76 -26.36 5.79
CA LEU A 54 -1.20 -25.50 4.74
C LEU A 54 -0.65 -24.16 5.25
N LYS A 55 -0.82 -23.82 6.53
CA LYS A 55 -0.36 -22.55 7.10
C LYS A 55 0.99 -22.76 7.78
N ASN A 56 2.05 -22.29 7.13
CA ASN A 56 3.41 -22.36 7.66
C ASN A 56 3.71 -21.18 8.60
N ALA A 57 4.33 -21.47 9.74
CA ALA A 57 4.80 -20.45 10.69
C ALA A 57 5.89 -19.57 10.06
N ASN A 58 6.79 -20.15 9.26
CA ASN A 58 7.92 -19.43 8.66
C ASN A 58 7.43 -18.35 7.69
N ASP A 59 6.48 -18.67 6.82
CA ASP A 59 5.92 -17.71 5.85
C ASP A 59 5.17 -16.57 6.55
N SER A 60 4.60 -16.86 7.74
CA SER A 60 3.93 -15.86 8.56
C SER A 60 4.92 -14.93 9.29
N LEU A 61 6.16 -15.36 9.50
CA LEU A 61 7.24 -14.60 10.14
C LEU A 61 8.01 -13.73 9.14
N LYS A 62 8.28 -14.27 7.95
CA LYS A 62 8.98 -13.55 6.88
C LYS A 62 8.23 -12.28 6.48
N GLY A 63 8.98 -11.22 6.22
CA GLY A 63 8.44 -9.91 5.83
C GLY A 63 7.95 -9.04 7.00
N ARG A 64 7.91 -9.56 8.25
CA ARG A 64 7.62 -8.71 9.41
C ARG A 64 8.74 -7.71 9.64
N ILE A 65 8.37 -6.49 10.03
CA ILE A 65 9.31 -5.42 10.37
C ILE A 65 9.23 -5.17 11.87
N VAL A 66 10.39 -5.20 12.52
CA VAL A 66 10.57 -4.94 13.94
C VAL A 66 11.28 -3.60 14.09
N GLU A 67 10.74 -2.74 14.96
CA GLU A 67 11.33 -1.44 15.27
C GLU A 67 11.99 -1.52 16.66
N VAL A 68 13.27 -1.15 16.73
CA VAL A 68 14.11 -1.24 17.94
C VAL A 68 14.88 0.05 18.09
N SER A 69 15.11 0.49 19.33
CA SER A 69 16.03 1.60 19.59
C SER A 69 17.47 1.18 19.31
N LEU A 70 18.28 2.09 18.79
CA LEU A 70 19.71 1.84 18.62
C LEU A 70 20.41 1.66 19.98
N ALA A 71 19.94 2.33 21.03
CA ALA A 71 20.49 2.17 22.38
C ALA A 71 20.39 0.72 22.86
N ASP A 72 19.28 0.05 22.57
CA ASP A 72 19.09 -1.36 22.94
C ASP A 72 19.95 -2.31 22.12
N LEU A 73 20.41 -1.89 20.93
CA LEU A 73 21.28 -2.69 20.05
C LEU A 73 22.77 -2.48 20.32
N GLN A 74 23.16 -1.31 20.85
CA GLN A 74 24.55 -0.89 21.01
C GLN A 74 24.95 -0.59 22.47
N LYS A 75 24.02 -0.68 23.43
CA LYS A 75 24.19 -0.31 24.85
C LYS A 75 24.68 1.12 25.07
N ASP A 76 24.39 2.02 24.13
CA ASP A 76 24.80 3.42 24.17
C ASP A 76 23.56 4.32 24.17
N GLU A 77 23.35 5.04 25.26
CA GLU A 77 22.16 5.88 25.46
C GLU A 77 22.20 7.17 24.62
N ASP A 78 23.38 7.63 24.20
CA ASP A 78 23.52 8.86 23.42
C ASP A 78 22.77 8.79 22.09
N HIS A 79 22.50 7.58 21.61
CA HIS A 79 21.83 7.29 20.36
C HIS A 79 20.41 6.72 20.53
N ALA A 80 19.81 6.82 21.72
CA ALA A 80 18.47 6.28 22.01
C ALA A 80 17.34 6.85 21.14
N PHE A 81 17.53 8.04 20.57
CA PHE A 81 16.53 8.69 19.72
C PHE A 81 16.43 8.08 18.30
N ARG A 82 17.29 7.10 17.97
CA ARG A 82 17.33 6.47 16.66
C ARG A 82 16.62 5.13 16.72
N LYS A 83 15.65 4.96 15.84
CA LYS A 83 14.87 3.74 15.71
C LYS A 83 15.30 3.02 14.44
N ILE A 84 15.78 1.79 14.59
CA ILE A 84 16.16 0.92 13.50
C ILE A 84 14.99 0.00 13.18
N LYS A 85 14.71 -0.14 11.88
CA LYS A 85 13.73 -1.09 11.35
C LYS A 85 14.46 -2.28 10.77
N LEU A 86 14.23 -3.44 11.36
CA LEU A 86 14.79 -4.71 10.96
C LEU A 86 13.67 -5.56 10.35
N ARG A 87 13.86 -6.03 9.11
CA ARG A 87 12.92 -6.93 8.45
C ARG A 87 13.38 -8.37 8.64
N VAL A 88 12.47 -9.27 8.99
CA VAL A 88 12.74 -10.72 9.00
C VAL A 88 12.73 -11.22 7.56
N ASP A 89 13.89 -11.63 7.06
CA ASP A 89 14.00 -12.16 5.69
C ASP A 89 13.98 -13.68 5.67
N GLU A 90 14.66 -14.34 6.62
CA GLU A 90 14.73 -15.80 6.72
C GLU A 90 14.54 -16.29 8.18
N VAL A 91 14.08 -17.53 8.34
CA VAL A 91 13.92 -18.18 9.64
C VAL A 91 14.70 -19.49 9.64
N GLN A 92 15.66 -19.64 10.55
CA GLN A 92 16.44 -20.85 10.76
C GLN A 92 16.05 -21.48 12.10
N GLY A 93 15.38 -22.64 12.05
CA GLY A 93 14.84 -23.27 13.24
C GLY A 93 13.90 -22.32 14.00
N LYS A 94 14.31 -21.87 15.18
CA LYS A 94 13.58 -20.87 16.00
C LYS A 94 14.18 -19.46 15.96
N ASN A 95 15.23 -19.24 15.16
CA ASN A 95 15.90 -17.96 15.00
C ASN A 95 15.39 -17.25 13.75
N CYS A 96 14.93 -16.02 13.89
CA CYS A 96 14.54 -15.14 12.80
C CYS A 96 15.74 -14.25 12.45
N LEU A 97 16.32 -14.45 11.26
CA LEU A 97 17.41 -13.64 10.75
C LEU A 97 16.84 -12.37 10.14
N THR A 98 17.34 -11.23 10.61
CA THR A 98 16.86 -9.93 10.15
C THR A 98 17.87 -9.19 9.30
N ASN A 99 17.37 -8.29 8.46
CA ASN A 99 18.14 -7.39 7.63
C ASN A 99 17.72 -5.94 7.88
N PHE A 100 18.60 -4.99 7.60
CA PHE A 100 18.31 -3.57 7.73
C PHE A 100 17.25 -3.15 6.70
N HIS A 101 16.14 -2.57 7.17
CA HIS A 101 15.05 -2.10 6.32
C HIS A 101 14.90 -0.57 6.34
N GLY A 102 15.23 0.08 7.45
CA GLY A 102 15.13 1.52 7.53
C GLY A 102 15.57 2.08 8.86
N LEU A 103 15.59 3.41 8.91
CA LEU A 103 15.94 4.17 10.10
C LEU A 103 14.95 5.33 10.22
N ASP A 104 14.46 5.57 11.43
CA ASP A 104 13.59 6.67 11.78
C ASP A 104 14.07 7.34 13.07
N PHE A 105 13.69 8.59 13.27
CA PHE A 105 13.92 9.32 14.53
C PHE A 105 12.71 9.18 15.46
N THR A 106 12.95 9.27 16.76
CA THR A 106 11.88 9.46 17.74
C THR A 106 11.25 10.86 17.58
N SER A 107 9.96 10.96 17.90
CA SER A 107 9.21 12.21 17.72
C SER A 107 9.64 13.30 18.70
N ASP A 108 10.00 12.91 19.92
CA ASP A 108 10.54 13.75 21.00
C ASP A 108 11.85 14.43 20.59
N LYS A 109 12.83 13.66 20.08
CA LYS A 109 14.08 14.25 19.60
C LYS A 109 13.85 15.24 18.48
N LEU A 110 13.00 14.88 17.51
CA LEU A 110 12.71 15.79 16.39
C LEU A 110 12.06 17.10 16.86
N ARG A 111 11.08 17.01 17.77
CA ARG A 111 10.42 18.18 18.37
C ARG A 111 11.36 19.03 19.21
N SER A 112 12.35 18.44 19.89
CA SER A 112 13.33 19.18 20.71
C SER A 112 14.39 19.92 19.88
N LEU A 113 14.72 19.40 18.68
CA LEU A 113 15.67 20.01 17.74
C LEU A 113 15.10 21.23 17.03
N VAL A 114 13.81 21.18 16.67
CA VAL A 114 13.12 22.28 15.97
C VAL A 114 12.78 23.40 16.95
N ARG A 115 13.67 24.40 17.01
CA ARG A 115 13.50 25.63 17.82
C ARG A 115 13.35 26.86 16.94
N LYS A 116 12.73 27.92 17.49
CA LYS A 116 12.64 29.25 16.85
C LYS A 116 14.05 29.89 16.75
N TRP A 117 14.17 30.93 15.91
CA TRP A 117 15.38 31.77 15.75
C TRP A 117 16.59 31.15 15.04
N GLN A 118 16.40 30.00 14.40
CA GLN A 118 17.38 29.31 13.57
C GLN A 118 16.71 28.82 12.28
N SER A 119 17.49 28.64 11.21
CA SER A 119 16.99 28.08 9.96
C SER A 119 17.03 26.55 10.02
N LEU A 120 15.93 25.92 9.59
CA LEU A 120 15.87 24.49 9.33
C LEU A 120 16.28 24.23 7.88
N ILE A 121 17.23 23.33 7.67
CA ILE A 121 17.71 22.92 6.37
C ILE A 121 17.44 21.44 6.18
N GLU A 122 16.59 21.13 5.21
CA GLU A 122 16.24 19.77 4.81
C GLU A 122 16.83 19.43 3.44
N ALA A 123 17.31 18.20 3.29
CA ALA A 123 17.75 17.63 2.02
C ALA A 123 17.29 16.17 1.92
N ASN A 124 16.87 15.76 0.74
CA ASN A 124 16.46 14.40 0.44
C ASN A 124 17.23 13.88 -0.78
N VAL A 125 17.68 12.62 -0.72
CA VAL A 125 18.43 11.99 -1.80
C VAL A 125 17.93 10.57 -2.00
N THR A 126 17.70 10.19 -3.25
CA THR A 126 17.51 8.79 -3.65
C THR A 126 18.82 8.25 -4.19
N VAL A 127 19.34 7.19 -3.57
CA VAL A 127 20.63 6.59 -3.95
C VAL A 127 20.45 5.09 -4.12
N LYS A 128 21.14 4.55 -5.12
CA LYS A 128 21.32 3.12 -5.32
C LYS A 128 22.67 2.72 -4.73
N THR A 129 22.67 1.75 -3.82
CA THR A 129 23.89 1.17 -3.22
C THR A 129 24.55 0.18 -4.17
N THR A 130 25.74 -0.31 -3.83
CA THR A 130 26.47 -1.33 -4.61
C THR A 130 25.69 -2.64 -4.73
N ASP A 131 24.91 -3.00 -3.71
CA ASP A 131 24.14 -4.25 -3.65
C ASP A 131 22.73 -4.09 -4.26
N ASP A 132 22.55 -3.08 -5.13
CA ASP A 132 21.30 -2.79 -5.82
C ASP A 132 20.10 -2.39 -4.93
N TYR A 133 20.30 -2.09 -3.64
CA TYR A 133 19.24 -1.47 -2.83
C TYR A 133 19.04 -0.02 -3.24
N LEU A 134 17.77 0.36 -3.46
CA LEU A 134 17.37 1.73 -3.73
C LEU A 134 16.82 2.35 -2.44
N LEU A 135 17.55 3.31 -1.91
CA LEU A 135 17.28 3.98 -0.64
C LEU A 135 16.89 5.44 -0.85
N ARG A 136 16.01 5.96 0.02
CA ARG A 136 15.76 7.40 0.15
C ARG A 136 16.19 7.88 1.53
N LEU A 137 17.22 8.71 1.54
CA LEU A 137 17.80 9.33 2.73
C LEU A 137 17.21 10.74 2.91
N PHE A 138 16.84 11.07 4.14
CA PHE A 138 16.40 12.41 4.55
C PHE A 138 17.38 12.94 5.57
N ALA A 139 18.04 14.05 5.25
CA ALA A 139 18.95 14.73 6.16
C ALA A 139 18.32 16.04 6.65
N ILE A 140 18.57 16.34 7.92
CA ILE A 140 18.18 17.58 8.58
C ILE A 140 19.42 18.25 9.17
N ALA A 141 19.45 19.57 9.14
CA ALA A 141 20.48 20.38 9.76
C ALA A 141 19.88 21.70 10.26
N PHE A 142 20.51 22.27 11.29
CA PHE A 142 20.13 23.56 11.84
C PHE A 142 21.32 24.52 11.82
N THR A 143 21.04 25.81 11.70
CA THR A 143 22.09 26.82 11.79
C THR A 143 22.62 26.94 13.22
N LYS A 144 23.95 27.08 13.36
CA LYS A 144 24.63 27.24 14.64
C LYS A 144 24.84 28.72 14.95
N ARG A 145 24.61 29.11 16.20
CA ARG A 145 24.91 30.46 16.68
C ARG A 145 26.42 30.63 16.84
N ARG A 146 26.97 31.75 16.37
CA ARG A 146 28.38 32.09 16.62
C ARG A 146 28.54 32.64 18.05
N PRO A 147 29.65 32.35 18.75
CA PRO A 147 29.84 32.79 20.15
C PRO A 147 29.63 34.30 20.36
N ASN A 148 30.10 35.14 19.45
CA ASN A 148 30.05 36.61 19.56
C ASN A 148 28.86 37.24 18.81
N GLN A 149 27.79 36.48 18.59
CA GLN A 149 26.65 36.96 17.81
C GLN A 149 25.66 37.77 18.65
N ILE A 150 25.57 39.07 18.36
CA ILE A 150 24.65 40.01 19.01
C ILE A 150 23.18 39.72 18.64
N LYS A 151 22.92 39.41 17.36
CA LYS A 151 21.56 39.08 16.89
C LYS A 151 21.07 37.78 17.55
N LYS A 152 19.83 37.81 18.05
CA LYS A 152 19.16 36.61 18.59
C LYS A 152 18.88 35.57 17.49
N THR A 153 18.73 36.01 16.25
CA THR A 153 18.41 35.16 15.10
C THR A 153 19.65 34.70 14.34
N THR A 154 19.63 33.46 13.88
CA THR A 154 20.71 32.79 13.14
C THR A 154 20.21 32.30 11.78
N TYR A 155 19.48 33.16 11.07
CA TYR A 155 18.93 32.78 9.77
C TYR A 155 19.99 32.81 8.68
N ALA A 156 20.06 31.73 7.90
CA ALA A 156 20.88 31.68 6.69
C ALA A 156 20.12 32.29 5.52
N ALA A 157 20.83 32.96 4.60
CA ALA A 157 20.23 33.49 3.38
C ALA A 157 19.75 32.35 2.47
N SER A 158 18.71 32.59 1.66
CA SER A 158 18.16 31.59 0.75
C SER A 158 19.21 31.02 -0.23
N SER A 159 20.17 31.84 -0.66
CA SER A 159 21.30 31.41 -1.50
C SER A 159 22.23 30.44 -0.76
N GLN A 160 22.55 30.72 0.51
CA GLN A 160 23.35 29.85 1.38
C GLN A 160 22.63 28.53 1.63
N ILE A 161 21.31 28.54 1.90
CA ILE A 161 20.51 27.32 2.09
C ILE A 161 20.58 26.43 0.84
N ARG A 162 20.47 27.00 -0.37
CA ARG A 162 20.58 26.25 -1.63
C ARG A 162 21.98 25.65 -1.81
N ALA A 163 23.04 26.40 -1.48
CA ALA A 163 24.41 25.92 -1.55
C ALA A 163 24.68 24.78 -0.55
N ILE A 164 24.17 24.90 0.68
CA ILE A 164 24.25 23.86 1.72
C ILE A 164 23.51 22.60 1.27
N ARG A 165 22.27 22.72 0.74
CA ARG A 165 21.52 21.56 0.21
C ARG A 165 22.28 20.85 -0.91
N ARG A 166 22.90 21.59 -1.83
CA ARG A 166 23.72 21.00 -2.90
C ARG A 166 24.89 20.20 -2.32
N LYS A 167 25.62 20.75 -1.36
CA LYS A 167 26.73 20.05 -0.68
C LYS A 167 26.27 18.84 0.13
N MET A 168 25.15 18.95 0.85
CA MET A 168 24.55 17.83 1.59
C MET A 168 24.20 16.68 0.65
N THR A 169 23.51 16.98 -0.46
CA THR A 169 23.08 15.96 -1.42
C THR A 169 24.28 15.29 -2.11
N GLU A 170 25.30 16.05 -2.48
CA GLU A 170 26.56 15.57 -3.06
C GLU A 170 27.28 14.56 -2.12
N ILE A 171 27.47 14.93 -0.84
CA ILE A 171 28.15 14.07 0.16
C ILE A 171 27.34 12.80 0.43
N ILE A 172 26.03 12.93 0.63
CA ILE A 172 25.15 11.78 0.88
C ILE A 172 25.18 10.83 -0.32
N GLN A 173 25.15 11.35 -1.53
CA GLN A 173 25.20 10.53 -2.75
C GLN A 173 26.53 9.81 -2.91
N ARG A 174 27.66 10.49 -2.67
CA ARG A 174 29.00 9.88 -2.72
C ARG A 174 29.17 8.76 -1.70
N GLU A 175 28.79 9.00 -0.45
CA GLU A 175 28.95 8.02 0.62
C GLU A 175 28.01 6.81 0.47
N ALA A 176 26.75 7.05 0.05
CA ALA A 176 25.78 5.97 -0.07
C ALA A 176 25.90 5.14 -1.36
N SER A 177 26.45 5.70 -2.45
CA SER A 177 26.64 4.94 -3.71
C SER A 177 27.87 4.04 -3.70
N SER A 178 28.89 4.41 -2.93
CA SER A 178 30.15 3.66 -2.81
C SER A 178 30.07 2.47 -1.85
N CYS A 179 29.05 2.41 -1.00
CA CYS A 179 28.94 1.44 0.08
C CYS A 179 27.87 0.38 -0.20
N THR A 180 28.12 -0.81 0.35
CA THR A 180 27.10 -1.85 0.55
C THR A 180 26.07 -1.39 1.59
N LEU A 181 24.91 -2.05 1.67
CA LEU A 181 23.90 -1.72 2.70
C LEU A 181 24.47 -1.86 4.13
N THR A 182 25.36 -2.82 4.30
CA THR A 182 25.98 -3.18 5.57
C THR A 182 27.01 -2.14 6.01
N GLN A 183 27.87 -1.72 5.08
CA GLN A 183 28.83 -0.63 5.28
C GLN A 183 28.12 0.71 5.50
N LEU A 184 27.04 0.98 4.76
CA LEU A 184 26.24 2.18 4.96
C LEU A 184 25.63 2.20 6.37
N THR A 185 25.10 1.08 6.84
CA THR A 185 24.57 0.97 8.21
C THR A 185 25.66 1.23 9.24
N ALA A 186 26.86 0.67 9.06
CA ALA A 186 28.01 0.93 9.94
C ALA A 186 28.44 2.41 9.96
N LYS A 187 28.27 3.16 8.86
CA LYS A 187 28.51 4.62 8.80
C LYS A 187 27.37 5.43 9.43
N LEU A 188 26.13 4.93 9.35
CA LEU A 188 24.96 5.59 9.93
C LEU A 188 25.03 5.59 11.45
N ILE A 189 25.42 4.49 12.09
CA ILE A 189 25.46 4.30 13.55
C ILE A 189 26.23 5.44 14.26
N PRO A 190 27.52 5.68 14.00
CA PRO A 190 28.31 6.73 14.65
C PRO A 190 28.18 8.12 13.98
N GLU A 191 27.21 8.30 13.09
CA GLU A 191 26.91 9.57 12.40
C GLU A 191 28.05 10.15 11.53
N VAL A 192 28.85 9.31 10.88
CA VAL A 192 30.00 9.76 10.06
C VAL A 192 29.57 10.80 9.01
N ILE A 193 28.46 10.52 8.32
CA ILE A 193 27.92 11.38 7.25
C ILE A 193 27.50 12.75 7.81
N GLY A 194 26.96 12.80 9.03
CA GLY A 194 26.56 14.06 9.67
C GLY A 194 27.77 14.96 9.95
N ARG A 195 28.83 14.38 10.52
CA ARG A 195 30.08 15.10 10.83
C ARG A 195 30.80 15.58 9.58
N GLU A 196 30.77 14.79 8.51
CA GLU A 196 31.37 15.17 7.23
C GLU A 196 30.63 16.34 6.58
N ILE A 197 29.30 16.33 6.60
CA ILE A 197 28.48 17.45 6.14
C ILE A 197 28.81 18.72 6.94
N GLU A 198 28.91 18.63 8.28
CA GLU A 198 29.25 19.78 9.12
C GLU A 198 30.60 20.40 8.72
N LYS A 199 31.64 19.56 8.54
CA LYS A 199 32.96 20.02 8.12
C LYS A 199 32.93 20.69 6.74
N ALA A 200 32.23 20.09 5.76
CA ALA A 200 32.18 20.61 4.40
C ALA A 200 31.35 21.90 4.26
N THR A 201 30.35 22.11 5.13
CA THR A 201 29.45 23.27 5.08
C THR A 201 29.92 24.44 5.94
N GLN A 202 30.90 24.22 6.82
CA GLN A 202 31.48 25.23 7.71
C GLN A 202 31.94 26.51 6.96
N GLY A 203 32.44 26.37 5.72
CA GLY A 203 32.85 27.50 4.89
C GLY A 203 31.69 28.37 4.36
N ILE A 204 30.47 27.85 4.31
CA ILE A 204 29.27 28.59 3.85
C ILE A 204 28.56 29.21 5.05
N TYR A 205 28.17 28.36 6.01
CA TYR A 205 27.48 28.75 7.22
C TYR A 205 27.66 27.66 8.29
N PRO A 206 27.95 28.00 9.56
CA PRO A 206 28.14 26.99 10.60
C PRO A 206 26.82 26.26 10.92
N LEU A 207 26.85 24.92 10.89
CA LEU A 207 25.70 24.07 11.18
C LEU A 207 25.85 23.38 12.55
N GLN A 208 24.73 22.90 13.08
CA GLN A 208 24.65 22.04 14.26
C GLN A 208 23.54 21.00 14.06
N ASN A 209 23.62 19.89 14.82
CA ASN A 209 22.64 18.82 14.82
C ASN A 209 22.33 18.30 13.40
N VAL A 210 23.39 18.00 12.65
CA VAL A 210 23.30 17.46 11.30
C VAL A 210 23.10 15.96 11.39
N HIS A 211 21.90 15.51 11.06
CA HIS A 211 21.55 14.09 11.16
C HIS A 211 20.82 13.57 9.92
N ILE A 212 20.97 12.27 9.67
CA ILE A 212 20.09 11.54 8.77
C ILE A 212 18.83 11.17 9.55
N ARG A 213 17.79 11.99 9.39
CA ARG A 213 16.48 11.85 10.06
C ARG A 213 15.79 10.54 9.72
N LYS A 214 15.87 10.12 8.46
CA LYS A 214 15.11 8.97 7.96
C LYS A 214 15.82 8.29 6.80
N VAL A 215 15.75 6.97 6.79
CA VAL A 215 16.14 6.12 5.67
C VAL A 215 14.96 5.23 5.30
N LYS A 216 14.52 5.30 4.05
CA LYS A 216 13.48 4.43 3.50
C LYS A 216 14.08 3.50 2.45
N LEU A 217 13.85 2.20 2.58
CA LEU A 217 14.01 1.26 1.46
C LEU A 217 12.88 1.46 0.46
N LEU A 218 13.19 1.75 -0.79
CA LEU A 218 12.20 1.85 -1.87
C LEU A 218 12.15 0.56 -2.67
N LYS A 219 13.31 0.00 -3.01
CA LYS A 219 13.43 -1.24 -3.76
C LYS A 219 14.55 -2.10 -3.17
N ALA A 220 14.23 -3.36 -2.91
CA ALA A 220 15.20 -4.39 -2.57
C ALA A 220 15.64 -5.14 -3.84
N PRO A 221 16.89 -5.61 -3.91
CA PRO A 221 17.34 -6.56 -4.92
C PRO A 221 16.62 -7.91 -4.74
N LYS A 222 16.91 -8.85 -5.65
CA LYS A 222 16.46 -10.24 -5.46
C LYS A 222 17.07 -10.79 -4.18
N PHE A 223 16.26 -11.55 -3.43
CA PHE A 223 16.70 -12.15 -2.19
C PHE A 223 17.86 -13.12 -2.44
N ASP A 224 18.96 -12.90 -1.75
CA ASP A 224 20.12 -13.79 -1.74
C ASP A 224 20.34 -14.31 -0.31
N LEU A 225 20.24 -15.63 -0.16
CA LEU A 225 20.45 -16.31 1.11
C LEU A 225 21.92 -16.22 1.55
N GLY A 226 22.87 -16.29 0.61
CA GLY A 226 24.29 -16.27 0.93
C GLY A 226 24.72 -14.95 1.60
N ALA A 227 24.34 -13.82 1.00
CA ALA A 227 24.58 -12.50 1.58
C ALA A 227 23.96 -12.33 2.99
N LEU A 228 22.77 -12.89 3.22
CA LEU A 228 22.12 -12.84 4.53
C LEU A 228 22.85 -13.70 5.58
N LEU A 229 23.32 -14.88 5.23
CA LEU A 229 24.05 -15.75 6.16
C LEU A 229 25.39 -15.14 6.56
N ASN A 230 26.10 -14.55 5.60
CA ASN A 230 27.34 -13.82 5.87
C ASN A 230 27.15 -12.67 6.86
N LEU A 231 25.98 -12.01 6.82
CA LEU A 231 25.64 -10.93 7.76
C LEU A 231 25.44 -11.41 9.20
N HIS A 232 25.05 -12.66 9.39
CA HIS A 232 24.80 -13.26 10.69
C HIS A 232 25.95 -14.13 11.19
N GLY A 233 26.99 -14.33 10.37
CA GLY A 233 28.19 -15.11 10.73
C GLY A 233 27.90 -16.59 11.02
N GLU A 234 26.68 -17.06 10.78
CA GLU A 234 26.27 -18.45 10.96
C GLU A 234 26.60 -19.22 9.68
N SER A 235 27.90 -19.38 9.42
CA SER A 235 28.40 -20.25 8.34
C SER A 235 29.17 -21.45 8.83
N ASN A 236 29.20 -21.74 10.14
CA ASN A 236 29.83 -22.95 10.69
C ASN A 236 29.35 -23.24 12.11
N THR A 237 28.31 -24.08 12.25
CA THR A 237 28.22 -25.14 13.27
C THR A 237 26.99 -26.02 13.05
N ASP A 238 27.27 -27.28 12.75
CA ASP A 238 26.48 -28.47 13.09
C ASP A 238 25.08 -28.65 12.51
N GLU A 239 25.04 -29.06 11.24
CA GLU A 239 24.45 -30.36 10.88
C GLU A 239 25.09 -30.82 9.55
N GLN A 240 25.99 -31.80 9.65
CA GLN A 240 26.48 -32.54 8.49
C GLN A 240 25.27 -33.19 7.79
N GLY A 241 24.84 -32.57 6.69
CA GLY A 241 23.95 -33.23 5.74
C GLY A 241 24.67 -34.48 5.22
N GLN A 242 24.20 -35.65 5.64
CA GLN A 242 24.63 -36.93 5.12
C GLN A 242 24.53 -36.88 3.58
N LYS A 243 25.68 -36.91 2.89
CA LYS A 243 25.73 -37.04 1.43
C LYS A 243 25.03 -38.35 1.06
N VAL A 244 23.81 -38.26 0.54
CA VAL A 244 23.23 -39.36 -0.23
C VAL A 244 23.85 -39.26 -1.61
N GLU A 245 24.86 -40.10 -1.87
CA GLU A 245 25.37 -40.33 -3.21
C GLU A 245 24.23 -40.83 -4.10
N ARG A 246 23.96 -40.11 -5.18
CA ARG A 246 23.11 -40.60 -6.27
C ARG A 246 24.00 -41.40 -7.21
N GLU A 247 23.94 -42.73 -7.10
CA GLU A 247 24.34 -43.59 -8.22
C GLU A 247 23.29 -43.48 -9.32
N PHE A 248 23.68 -42.83 -10.41
CA PHE A 248 22.95 -42.84 -11.66
C PHE A 248 23.30 -44.15 -12.38
N LYS A 249 22.37 -45.11 -12.42
CA LYS A 249 22.43 -46.25 -13.35
C LYS A 249 21.46 -46.01 -14.49
N GLU A 250 22.01 -45.54 -15.60
CA GLU A 250 21.34 -45.52 -16.89
C GLU A 250 21.11 -46.97 -17.33
N THR A 251 19.85 -47.38 -17.44
CA THR A 251 19.48 -48.63 -18.10
C THR A 251 18.58 -48.28 -19.27
N VAL A 252 19.19 -48.34 -20.45
CA VAL A 252 18.56 -48.30 -21.76
C VAL A 252 17.60 -49.50 -21.85
N LEU A 253 16.32 -49.25 -22.08
CA LEU A 253 15.37 -50.23 -22.58
C LEU A 253 14.74 -49.68 -23.86
N GLU A 254 15.03 -50.39 -24.95
CA GLU A 254 14.53 -50.16 -26.29
C GLU A 254 13.00 -50.26 -26.37
N GLN A 255 12.48 -49.58 -27.38
CA GLN A 255 11.07 -49.55 -27.74
C GLN A 255 10.59 -50.91 -28.26
N SER A 256 9.44 -51.35 -27.79
CA SER A 256 8.53 -52.18 -28.61
C SER A 256 7.07 -51.90 -28.26
N ALA A 257 6.41 -51.33 -29.27
CA ALA A 257 4.99 -51.12 -29.53
C ALA A 257 3.93 -51.74 -28.59
N VAL A 258 3.05 -50.89 -28.06
CA VAL A 258 1.60 -51.19 -27.93
C VAL A 258 0.80 -49.94 -28.32
N GLN A 259 -0.08 -50.11 -29.29
CA GLN A 259 -0.94 -49.11 -29.92
C GLN A 259 -1.85 -48.40 -28.92
N ARG A 260 -1.90 -47.06 -28.95
CA ARG A 260 -3.05 -46.29 -28.42
C ARG A 260 -4.08 -46.14 -29.52
N THR A 261 -5.15 -46.90 -29.39
CA THR A 261 -6.42 -46.63 -30.05
C THR A 261 -6.94 -45.26 -29.60
N THR A 262 -7.26 -44.45 -30.60
CA THR A 262 -7.93 -43.15 -30.50
C THR A 262 -9.33 -43.32 -29.95
N VAL A 263 -9.70 -42.54 -28.94
CA VAL A 263 -11.09 -42.34 -28.51
C VAL A 263 -11.44 -40.86 -28.79
N PRO A 264 -12.57 -40.53 -29.44
CA PRO A 264 -12.83 -39.20 -29.95
C PRO A 264 -13.18 -38.21 -28.83
N SER A 265 -12.77 -36.97 -29.02
CA SER A 265 -13.17 -35.79 -28.26
C SER A 265 -14.69 -35.58 -28.31
N PRO A 266 -15.35 -35.29 -27.18
CA PRO A 266 -16.75 -34.91 -27.21
C PRO A 266 -16.90 -33.51 -27.83
N SER A 267 -17.88 -33.43 -28.72
CA SER A 267 -18.32 -32.30 -29.52
C SER A 267 -18.55 -31.00 -28.74
N LYS A 268 -18.27 -29.89 -29.43
CA LYS A 268 -18.63 -28.51 -29.09
C LYS A 268 -20.01 -28.40 -28.43
N GLY A 269 -20.01 -27.98 -27.17
CA GLY A 269 -21.18 -27.45 -26.45
C GLY A 269 -20.87 -26.02 -26.02
N SER A 270 -21.83 -25.11 -26.23
CA SER A 270 -21.75 -23.65 -26.09
C SER A 270 -20.96 -23.16 -24.87
N GLY A 271 -19.99 -22.26 -25.11
CA GLY A 271 -19.18 -21.63 -24.07
C GLY A 271 -20.02 -20.74 -23.14
N SER A 272 -19.99 -21.04 -21.85
CA SER A 272 -20.30 -20.09 -20.79
C SER A 272 -19.01 -19.38 -20.36
N GLY A 273 -18.49 -18.53 -21.24
CA GLY A 273 -17.43 -17.59 -20.88
C GLY A 273 -17.97 -16.60 -19.86
N LEU A 274 -17.39 -16.56 -18.66
CA LEU A 274 -17.66 -15.49 -17.71
C LEU A 274 -17.19 -14.17 -18.34
N LEU A 275 -18.14 -13.30 -18.67
CA LEU A 275 -17.88 -11.96 -19.19
C LEU A 275 -17.34 -11.06 -18.07
N TYR A 276 -16.26 -10.33 -18.37
CA TYR A 276 -15.58 -9.43 -17.45
C TYR A 276 -16.07 -8.00 -17.69
N ILE A 277 -16.55 -7.33 -16.66
CA ILE A 277 -16.96 -5.92 -16.75
C ILE A 277 -16.11 -5.13 -15.76
N THR A 278 -15.44 -4.09 -16.25
CA THR A 278 -14.63 -3.19 -15.43
C THR A 278 -15.39 -1.90 -15.18
N VAL A 279 -15.64 -1.59 -13.90
CA VAL A 279 -16.28 -0.35 -13.46
C VAL A 279 -15.28 0.45 -12.64
N ALA A 280 -14.92 1.63 -13.14
CA ALA A 280 -14.05 2.57 -12.42
C ALA A 280 -14.92 3.55 -11.64
N CYS A 281 -14.64 3.76 -10.36
CA CYS A 281 -15.39 4.71 -9.55
C CYS A 281 -14.50 5.88 -9.14
N CYS A 282 -15.01 7.09 -9.33
CA CYS A 282 -14.28 8.32 -9.02
C CYS A 282 -15.06 9.15 -8.02
N LEU A 283 -14.40 9.39 -6.89
CA LEU A 283 -14.88 10.29 -5.85
C LEU A 283 -14.56 11.73 -6.22
N ALA A 284 -15.54 12.60 -6.09
CA ALA A 284 -15.29 14.04 -6.10
C ALA A 284 -15.04 14.55 -4.69
N LEU A 285 -13.78 14.85 -4.39
CA LEU A 285 -13.47 15.74 -3.27
C LEU A 285 -12.83 16.99 -3.86
N ASP A 286 -13.49 18.13 -3.67
CA ASP A 286 -12.88 19.45 -3.81
C ASP A 286 -12.66 20.03 -2.42
N ILE A 287 -11.43 20.47 -2.16
CA ILE A 287 -10.96 21.03 -0.90
C ILE A 287 -11.28 22.53 -0.90
N SER A 288 -12.51 22.90 -0.55
CA SER A 288 -12.86 24.31 -0.24
C SER A 288 -12.73 24.64 1.26
N THR A 289 -12.84 23.65 2.16
CA THR A 289 -12.79 23.88 3.63
C THR A 289 -11.37 23.97 4.23
N VAL A 290 -10.33 24.09 3.41
CA VAL A 290 -8.96 24.35 3.87
C VAL A 290 -8.58 25.83 3.75
N ASN A 291 -9.23 26.60 2.88
CA ASN A 291 -8.93 28.03 2.72
C ASN A 291 -9.56 28.92 3.80
N GLU A 292 -10.69 28.54 4.39
CA GLU A 292 -11.24 29.27 5.55
C GLU A 292 -10.45 29.00 6.84
N TRP A 293 -9.77 27.84 6.95
CA TRP A 293 -8.94 27.51 8.10
C TRP A 293 -7.54 28.16 8.02
N LEU A 294 -7.05 28.46 6.82
CA LEU A 294 -5.76 29.13 6.61
C LEU A 294 -5.83 30.66 6.71
N ASN A 295 -7.03 31.26 6.65
CA ASN A 295 -7.21 32.72 6.66
C ASN A 295 -7.90 33.26 7.93
N SER A 296 -8.24 32.43 8.92
CA SER A 296 -8.94 32.87 10.14
C SER A 296 -8.08 32.96 11.41
N ASP A 297 -6.74 32.95 11.30
CA ASP A 297 -5.84 33.10 12.47
C ASP A 297 -5.48 34.59 12.75
N HIS A 298 -6.51 35.44 12.82
CA HIS A 298 -6.48 36.76 13.47
C HIS A 298 -7.81 36.96 14.20
N ASP A 299 -8.00 36.27 15.32
CA ASP A 299 -8.52 36.84 16.57
C ASP A 299 -8.81 35.74 17.60
N GLY A 300 -8.63 36.10 18.87
CA GLY A 300 -8.50 35.16 19.99
C GLY A 300 -9.76 34.38 20.39
N HIS A 301 -9.48 33.35 21.19
CA HIS A 301 -10.40 32.58 22.06
C HIS A 301 -11.58 31.87 21.38
N ARG A 302 -11.34 30.60 20.97
CA ARG A 302 -12.27 29.46 21.16
C ARG A 302 -11.52 28.13 21.04
N GLN A 303 -11.80 27.19 21.93
CA GLN A 303 -11.24 25.82 21.90
C GLN A 303 -11.69 25.06 20.63
N PRO A 304 -10.83 24.25 19.99
CA PRO A 304 -11.24 23.45 18.84
C PRO A 304 -11.79 22.07 19.26
N GLN A 305 -13.02 21.76 18.86
CA GLN A 305 -13.55 20.39 18.82
C GLN A 305 -12.86 19.61 17.69
N GLY A 306 -11.70 19.01 17.99
CA GLY A 306 -10.83 18.35 17.00
C GLY A 306 -11.14 16.88 16.68
N HIS A 307 -12.34 16.35 16.95
CA HIS A 307 -12.65 14.92 16.74
C HIS A 307 -13.66 14.61 15.63
N GLN A 308 -14.37 15.61 15.08
CA GLN A 308 -15.41 15.33 14.07
C GLN A 308 -14.92 15.36 12.61
N ALA A 309 -13.82 16.07 12.30
CA ALA A 309 -13.38 16.32 10.92
C ALA A 309 -12.59 15.19 10.24
N ALA A 310 -12.22 14.14 10.98
CA ALA A 310 -11.51 12.96 10.43
C ALA A 310 -12.48 11.90 9.89
N HIS A 311 -13.76 11.93 10.28
CA HIS A 311 -14.78 10.97 9.87
C HIS A 311 -15.22 11.12 8.39
N ASP A 312 -14.82 12.22 7.74
CA ASP A 312 -15.37 12.64 6.45
C ASP A 312 -14.50 12.33 5.22
N ARG A 313 -13.46 11.49 5.34
CA ARG A 313 -12.41 11.37 4.29
C ARG A 313 -12.36 10.04 3.53
N SER A 314 -13.31 9.15 3.75
CA SER A 314 -13.34 7.81 3.14
C SER A 314 -14.77 7.29 3.04
N PHE A 315 -15.60 7.98 2.26
CA PHE A 315 -16.99 7.59 2.08
C PHE A 315 -17.11 6.42 1.12
N TRP A 316 -16.80 6.57 -0.16
CA TRP A 316 -17.08 5.54 -1.17
C TRP A 316 -16.46 4.14 -0.94
N SER A 317 -15.26 4.09 -0.35
CA SER A 317 -14.67 2.82 0.09
C SER A 317 -15.62 2.04 1.02
N ARG A 318 -16.43 2.75 1.83
CA ARG A 318 -17.49 2.18 2.68
C ARG A 318 -18.68 1.65 1.88
N GLU A 319 -19.16 2.35 0.85
CA GLU A 319 -20.21 1.85 -0.05
C GLU A 319 -19.75 0.55 -0.73
N ILE A 320 -18.53 0.53 -1.28
CA ILE A 320 -17.95 -0.66 -1.93
C ILE A 320 -17.75 -1.78 -0.92
N SER A 321 -17.25 -1.49 0.30
CA SER A 321 -17.09 -2.51 1.34
C SER A 321 -18.43 -3.06 1.82
N THR A 322 -19.45 -2.20 1.97
CA THR A 322 -20.80 -2.62 2.34
C THR A 322 -21.39 -3.52 1.25
N TYR A 323 -21.17 -3.20 -0.03
CA TYR A 323 -21.58 -4.02 -1.16
C TYR A 323 -20.80 -5.33 -1.29
N CYS A 324 -19.51 -5.34 -0.95
CA CYS A 324 -18.64 -6.50 -1.08
C CYS A 324 -18.76 -7.48 0.09
N ASP A 325 -18.83 -6.97 1.32
CA ASP A 325 -18.55 -7.73 2.54
C ASP A 325 -19.76 -7.83 3.51
N ASP A 326 -20.91 -7.20 3.19
CA ASP A 326 -22.17 -7.20 3.98
C ASP A 326 -22.05 -6.75 5.47
N GLN A 327 -20.86 -6.30 5.87
CA GLN A 327 -20.49 -5.86 7.22
C GLN A 327 -20.33 -4.34 7.26
N PHE A 328 -20.94 -3.70 8.25
CA PHE A 328 -20.74 -2.27 8.52
C PHE A 328 -19.87 -2.15 9.77
N ASP A 329 -18.61 -1.72 9.60
CA ASP A 329 -17.70 -1.45 10.72
C ASP A 329 -17.52 0.08 10.90
N PRO A 330 -17.98 0.66 12.02
CA PRO A 330 -17.81 2.08 12.30
C PRO A 330 -16.35 2.51 12.46
N GLU A 331 -15.45 1.60 12.86
CA GLU A 331 -14.09 1.92 13.31
C GLU A 331 -12.98 1.58 12.29
N SER A 332 -13.23 0.71 11.30
CA SER A 332 -12.18 0.24 10.36
C SER A 332 -11.93 1.15 9.15
N SER A 333 -12.22 2.44 9.24
CA SER A 333 -12.16 3.34 8.08
C SER A 333 -10.78 3.99 7.92
N THR A 334 -9.94 3.41 7.06
CA THR A 334 -8.68 4.03 6.62
C THR A 334 -8.90 4.68 5.25
N ALA A 335 -8.36 5.88 5.03
CA ALA A 335 -8.47 6.56 3.74
C ALA A 335 -7.75 5.75 2.64
N THR A 336 -8.42 5.52 1.51
CA THR A 336 -7.82 4.85 0.35
C THR A 336 -6.61 5.67 -0.14
N ILE A 337 -5.41 5.12 0.00
CA ILE A 337 -4.18 5.72 -0.54
C ILE A 337 -3.95 5.13 -1.93
N GLY A 338 -4.28 5.87 -2.98
CA GLY A 338 -4.13 5.42 -4.36
C GLY A 338 -5.41 4.80 -4.92
N VAL A 339 -5.36 3.52 -5.33
CA VAL A 339 -6.52 2.80 -5.90
C VAL A 339 -6.67 1.45 -5.22
N ASP A 340 -7.87 1.15 -4.71
CA ASP A 340 -8.22 -0.18 -4.19
C ASP A 340 -8.95 -1.01 -5.26
N PHE A 341 -8.66 -2.30 -5.33
CA PHE A 341 -9.18 -3.21 -6.35
C PHE A 341 -9.96 -4.34 -5.69
N LYS A 342 -11.27 -4.39 -5.96
CA LYS A 342 -12.15 -5.46 -5.47
C LYS A 342 -12.84 -6.16 -6.64
N VAL A 343 -13.03 -7.48 -6.51
CA VAL A 343 -13.70 -8.31 -7.51
C VAL A 343 -14.99 -8.88 -6.91
N LYS A 344 -16.12 -8.66 -7.56
CA LYS A 344 -17.42 -9.21 -7.15
C LYS A 344 -18.09 -9.93 -8.32
N LYS A 345 -18.77 -11.03 -8.04
CA LYS A 345 -19.61 -11.72 -9.04
C LYS A 345 -21.04 -11.19 -8.93
N LEU A 346 -21.63 -10.79 -10.04
CA LEU A 346 -23.01 -10.31 -10.12
C LEU A 346 -23.76 -11.08 -11.22
N SER A 347 -24.99 -11.50 -10.95
CA SER A 347 -25.86 -12.11 -11.96
C SER A 347 -26.89 -11.08 -12.42
N VAL A 348 -26.94 -10.81 -13.72
CA VAL A 348 -27.87 -9.88 -14.37
C VAL A 348 -28.45 -10.57 -15.61
N ARG A 349 -29.78 -10.52 -15.80
CA ARG A 349 -30.50 -11.22 -16.88
C ARG A 349 -30.17 -12.71 -17.00
N GLY A 350 -29.98 -13.39 -15.86
CA GLY A 350 -29.64 -14.82 -15.81
C GLY A 350 -28.20 -15.17 -16.20
N THR A 351 -27.38 -14.18 -16.58
CA THR A 351 -25.95 -14.37 -16.91
C THR A 351 -25.07 -13.86 -15.77
N SER A 352 -24.04 -14.64 -15.43
CA SER A 352 -23.09 -14.27 -14.36
C SER A 352 -21.90 -13.50 -14.91
N TYR A 353 -21.72 -12.27 -14.41
CA TYR A 353 -20.63 -11.37 -14.75
C TYR A 353 -19.63 -11.25 -13.61
N ARG A 354 -18.36 -11.06 -13.94
CA ARG A 354 -17.31 -10.74 -12.98
C ARG A 354 -17.03 -9.23 -13.05
N LEU A 355 -17.41 -8.52 -11.98
CA LEU A 355 -17.17 -7.09 -11.83
C LEU A 355 -15.80 -6.84 -11.21
N ASN A 356 -14.99 -6.08 -11.94
CA ASN A 356 -13.76 -5.49 -11.42
C ASN A 356 -14.09 -4.07 -10.97
N LEU A 357 -14.13 -3.85 -9.66
CA LEU A 357 -14.40 -2.55 -9.04
C LEU A 357 -13.07 -1.87 -8.70
N LEU A 358 -12.87 -0.66 -9.23
CA LEU A 358 -11.71 0.17 -8.92
C LEU A 358 -12.17 1.37 -8.08
N ASP A 359 -11.76 1.41 -6.82
CA ASP A 359 -11.97 2.55 -5.92
C ASP A 359 -10.79 3.50 -6.06
N THR A 360 -10.97 4.59 -6.81
CA THR A 360 -9.90 5.59 -6.98
C THR A 360 -10.00 6.65 -5.89
N ALA A 361 -8.87 6.97 -5.24
CA ALA A 361 -8.83 8.06 -4.27
C ALA A 361 -9.13 9.39 -4.99
N GLY A 362 -10.33 9.93 -4.75
CA GLY A 362 -10.84 11.19 -5.30
C GLY A 362 -10.13 12.47 -4.87
N GLN A 363 -8.89 12.35 -4.38
CA GLN A 363 -8.11 13.47 -3.90
C GLN A 363 -7.32 14.06 -5.07
N GLU A 364 -7.52 15.36 -5.31
CA GLU A 364 -6.85 16.13 -6.37
C GLU A 364 -5.32 15.97 -6.43
N ARG A 365 -4.69 15.61 -5.30
CA ARG A 365 -3.25 15.35 -5.17
C ARG A 365 -2.76 14.09 -5.90
N PHE A 366 -3.65 13.19 -6.32
CA PHE A 366 -3.32 11.95 -7.03
C PHE A 366 -3.88 11.89 -8.46
N ARG A 367 -4.32 13.03 -9.03
CA ARG A 367 -4.95 13.16 -10.35
C ARG A 367 -4.15 12.55 -11.51
N THR A 368 -2.80 12.55 -11.44
CA THR A 368 -1.95 11.91 -12.47
C THR A 368 -2.08 10.38 -12.50
N LEU A 369 -2.47 9.75 -11.38
CA LEU A 369 -2.64 8.31 -11.27
C LEU A 369 -4.05 7.86 -11.74
N SER A 370 -5.06 8.74 -11.66
CA SER A 370 -6.45 8.44 -12.02
C SER A 370 -6.66 8.22 -13.53
N ASN A 371 -5.92 8.96 -14.38
CA ASN A 371 -6.11 8.91 -15.84
C ASN A 371 -5.91 7.51 -16.45
N SER A 372 -5.00 6.69 -15.91
CA SER A 372 -4.78 5.34 -16.42
C SER A 372 -5.94 4.38 -16.13
N TYR A 373 -6.79 4.66 -15.14
CA TYR A 373 -7.86 3.75 -14.72
C TYR A 373 -9.18 3.97 -15.47
N TYR A 374 -9.39 5.15 -16.05
CA TYR A 374 -10.50 5.36 -16.99
C TYR A 374 -10.30 4.59 -18.31
N ARG A 375 -9.03 4.33 -18.68
CA ARG A 375 -8.68 3.61 -19.90
C ARG A 375 -9.04 2.12 -19.77
N GLY A 376 -10.10 1.71 -20.48
CA GLY A 376 -10.64 0.34 -20.41
C GLY A 376 -11.79 0.14 -19.41
N ALA A 377 -12.27 1.22 -18.78
CA ALA A 377 -13.49 1.17 -17.96
C ALA A 377 -14.74 1.13 -18.86
N HIS A 378 -15.61 0.15 -18.61
CA HIS A 378 -16.87 -0.01 -19.34
C HIS A 378 -17.97 0.89 -18.74
N GLY A 379 -17.89 1.17 -17.44
CA GLY A 379 -18.74 2.13 -16.77
C GLY A 379 -17.99 2.93 -15.70
N VAL A 380 -18.46 4.15 -15.45
CA VAL A 380 -17.94 5.04 -14.42
C VAL A 380 -19.04 5.45 -13.45
N ILE A 381 -18.78 5.33 -12.15
CA ILE A 381 -19.70 5.83 -11.11
C ILE A 381 -19.08 7.07 -10.46
N LEU A 382 -19.80 8.19 -10.53
CA LEU A 382 -19.48 9.46 -9.89
C LEU A 382 -20.34 9.65 -8.65
N VAL A 383 -19.75 10.15 -7.57
CA VAL A 383 -20.41 10.18 -6.26
C VAL A 383 -20.24 11.55 -5.62
N TYR A 384 -21.35 12.12 -5.14
CA TYR A 384 -21.38 13.33 -4.33
C TYR A 384 -22.14 13.08 -3.02
N ASP A 385 -22.05 14.02 -2.07
CA ASP A 385 -22.72 13.94 -0.77
C ASP A 385 -23.94 14.89 -0.75
N ILE A 386 -25.13 14.36 -0.47
CA ILE A 386 -26.37 15.18 -0.44
C ILE A 386 -26.37 16.25 0.65
N SER A 387 -25.57 16.09 1.70
CA SER A 387 -25.40 17.07 2.79
C SER A 387 -24.35 18.14 2.48
N ASN A 388 -23.59 18.01 1.39
CA ASN A 388 -22.53 18.94 1.01
C ASN A 388 -22.71 19.47 -0.43
N ARG A 389 -23.16 20.72 -0.54
CA ARG A 389 -23.40 21.39 -1.83
C ARG A 389 -22.13 21.56 -2.68
N ASP A 390 -20.98 21.77 -2.06
CA ASP A 390 -19.72 21.97 -2.78
C ASP A 390 -19.30 20.71 -3.55
N SER A 391 -19.58 19.53 -2.97
CA SER A 391 -19.34 18.24 -3.63
C SER A 391 -20.17 18.08 -4.91
N PHE A 392 -21.38 18.64 -4.92
CA PHE A 392 -22.28 18.65 -6.08
C PHE A 392 -21.82 19.66 -7.14
N LEU A 393 -21.42 20.87 -6.75
CA LEU A 393 -20.92 21.88 -7.70
C LEU A 393 -19.65 21.41 -8.43
N SER A 394 -18.83 20.60 -7.76
CA SER A 394 -17.61 20.06 -8.33
C SER A 394 -17.86 18.98 -9.40
N MET A 395 -19.08 18.42 -9.49
CA MET A 395 -19.43 17.32 -10.40
C MET A 395 -19.17 17.66 -11.87
N GLY A 396 -19.40 18.91 -12.30
CA GLY A 396 -19.17 19.31 -13.68
C GLY A 396 -17.76 18.99 -14.16
N ARG A 397 -16.75 19.27 -13.33
CA ARG A 397 -15.33 18.96 -13.63
C ARG A 397 -15.10 17.46 -13.79
N TRP A 398 -15.79 16.63 -13.00
CA TRP A 398 -15.62 15.18 -13.02
C TRP A 398 -16.29 14.55 -14.23
N PHE A 399 -17.43 15.08 -14.66
CA PHE A 399 -18.03 14.69 -15.94
C PHE A 399 -17.09 15.02 -17.12
N GLU A 400 -16.49 16.21 -17.15
CA GLU A 400 -15.48 16.56 -18.16
C GLU A 400 -14.25 15.64 -18.09
N GLU A 401 -13.78 15.29 -16.89
CA GLU A 401 -12.65 14.39 -16.73
C GLU A 401 -12.95 12.98 -17.25
N VAL A 402 -14.16 12.46 -17.01
CA VAL A 402 -14.61 11.18 -17.56
C VAL A 402 -14.70 11.26 -19.08
N GLN A 403 -15.30 12.31 -19.63
CA GLN A 403 -15.42 12.48 -21.08
C GLN A 403 -14.06 12.55 -21.78
N ASN A 404 -13.07 13.21 -21.17
CA ASN A 404 -11.74 13.38 -21.76
C ASN A 404 -10.85 12.14 -21.68
N ASN A 405 -11.07 11.24 -20.69
CA ASN A 405 -10.16 10.12 -20.42
C ASN A 405 -10.78 8.72 -20.63
N SER A 406 -12.09 8.62 -20.80
CA SER A 406 -12.80 7.35 -21.03
C SER A 406 -12.90 6.99 -22.51
N MET A 407 -13.28 5.74 -22.81
CA MET A 407 -13.49 5.30 -24.19
C MET A 407 -14.85 5.79 -24.71
N PRO A 408 -15.00 6.06 -26.01
CA PRO A 408 -16.30 6.35 -26.60
C PRO A 408 -17.29 5.22 -26.28
N GLY A 409 -18.38 5.56 -25.59
CA GLY A 409 -19.41 4.61 -25.15
C GLY A 409 -19.36 4.21 -23.67
N THR A 410 -18.39 4.67 -22.87
CA THR A 410 -18.39 4.41 -21.42
C THR A 410 -19.68 4.94 -20.76
N ILE A 411 -20.39 4.07 -20.04
CA ILE A 411 -21.64 4.42 -19.34
C ILE A 411 -21.33 5.15 -18.03
N THR A 412 -21.92 6.33 -17.81
CA THR A 412 -21.71 7.10 -16.58
C THR A 412 -22.94 7.03 -15.67
N TYR A 413 -22.71 6.87 -14.37
CA TYR A 413 -23.74 6.79 -13.34
C TYR A 413 -23.42 7.78 -12.22
N LEU A 414 -24.37 8.66 -11.88
CA LEU A 414 -24.27 9.63 -10.80
C LEU A 414 -24.96 9.12 -9.54
N VAL A 415 -24.28 9.22 -8.39
CA VAL A 415 -24.77 8.74 -7.11
C VAL A 415 -24.74 9.84 -6.05
N GLY A 416 -25.89 10.12 -5.44
CA GLY A 416 -25.97 10.93 -4.22
C GLY A 416 -25.83 10.04 -2.99
N SER A 417 -24.74 10.16 -2.22
CA SER A 417 -24.51 9.40 -0.99
C SER A 417 -25.10 10.11 0.24
N LYS A 418 -25.28 9.34 1.32
CA LYS A 418 -25.80 9.73 2.64
C LYS A 418 -27.28 10.08 2.68
N LEU A 419 -28.12 9.28 2.01
CA LEU A 419 -29.59 9.41 2.11
C LEU A 419 -30.11 9.42 3.57
N ASP A 420 -29.36 8.85 4.53
CA ASP A 420 -29.69 8.90 5.96
C ASP A 420 -29.63 10.31 6.58
N LYS A 421 -29.04 11.29 5.89
CA LYS A 421 -28.84 12.68 6.36
C LYS A 421 -29.88 13.66 5.82
N GLU A 422 -31.13 13.23 5.66
CA GLU A 422 -32.23 14.05 5.14
C GLU A 422 -32.40 15.39 5.88
N ALA A 423 -32.24 15.40 7.21
CA ALA A 423 -32.36 16.60 8.03
C ALA A 423 -31.30 17.68 7.73
N SER A 424 -30.18 17.31 7.09
CA SER A 424 -29.09 18.22 6.70
C SER A 424 -28.89 18.29 5.19
N ARG A 425 -29.90 17.87 4.41
CA ARG A 425 -29.85 17.86 2.95
C ARG A 425 -29.65 19.28 2.41
N LYS A 426 -28.68 19.43 1.51
CA LYS A 426 -28.40 20.69 0.78
C LYS A 426 -28.64 20.58 -0.72
N VAL A 427 -28.84 19.36 -1.24
CA VAL A 427 -29.08 19.08 -2.67
C VAL A 427 -30.37 18.26 -2.78
N SER A 428 -31.33 18.74 -3.57
CA SER A 428 -32.57 17.98 -3.79
C SER A 428 -32.35 16.86 -4.81
N ALA A 429 -33.17 15.80 -4.73
CA ALA A 429 -33.11 14.72 -5.71
C ALA A 429 -33.37 15.21 -7.15
N SER A 430 -34.26 16.20 -7.32
CA SER A 430 -34.55 16.82 -8.62
C SER A 430 -33.33 17.52 -9.24
N GLU A 431 -32.47 18.14 -8.42
CA GLU A 431 -31.24 18.76 -8.91
C GLU A 431 -30.21 17.71 -9.34
N GLY A 432 -30.09 16.62 -8.58
CA GLY A 432 -29.25 15.47 -8.93
C GLY A 432 -29.65 14.85 -10.26
N GLU A 433 -30.96 14.64 -10.45
CA GLU A 433 -31.55 14.09 -11.68
C GLU A 433 -31.39 15.04 -12.88
N ALA A 434 -31.56 16.35 -12.67
CA ALA A 434 -31.32 17.34 -13.71
C ALA A 434 -29.86 17.35 -14.17
N LEU A 435 -28.90 17.29 -13.25
CA LEU A 435 -27.48 17.23 -13.58
C LEU A 435 -27.13 15.94 -14.35
N ALA A 436 -27.65 14.80 -13.91
CA ALA A 436 -27.45 13.53 -14.59
C ALA A 436 -28.03 13.56 -16.01
N SER A 437 -29.22 14.14 -16.19
CA SER A 437 -29.88 14.28 -17.49
C SER A 437 -29.08 15.15 -18.46
N ILE A 438 -28.48 16.24 -17.98
CA ILE A 438 -27.62 17.13 -18.80
C ILE A 438 -26.41 16.39 -19.35
N HIS A 439 -25.79 15.52 -18.55
CA HIS A 439 -24.59 14.76 -18.93
C HIS A 439 -24.89 13.36 -19.49
N GLY A 440 -26.17 12.99 -19.67
CA GLY A 440 -26.57 11.67 -20.18
C GLY A 440 -26.23 10.51 -19.24
N ALA A 441 -26.18 10.76 -17.93
CA ALA A 441 -25.89 9.77 -16.90
C ALA A 441 -27.16 9.26 -16.21
N GLN A 442 -27.09 8.05 -15.66
CA GLN A 442 -28.13 7.51 -14.77
C GLN A 442 -27.97 8.06 -13.35
N PHE A 443 -29.04 8.10 -12.54
CA PHE A 443 -29.02 8.70 -11.21
C PHE A 443 -29.69 7.84 -10.13
N CYS A 444 -29.07 7.76 -8.94
CA CYS A 444 -29.69 7.16 -7.75
C CYS A 444 -29.11 7.76 -6.44
N GLU A 445 -29.94 7.87 -5.41
CA GLU A 445 -29.49 8.20 -4.05
C GLU A 445 -29.32 6.94 -3.19
N VAL A 446 -28.21 6.85 -2.45
CA VAL A 446 -27.82 5.68 -1.66
C VAL A 446 -27.45 6.06 -0.22
N SER A 447 -27.59 5.09 0.69
CA SER A 447 -27.09 5.22 2.06
C SER A 447 -26.35 3.95 2.49
N SER A 448 -25.05 4.11 2.77
CA SER A 448 -24.23 3.04 3.36
C SER A 448 -24.68 2.66 4.77
N LYS A 449 -25.26 3.61 5.52
CA LYS A 449 -25.65 3.39 6.92
C LYS A 449 -26.94 2.58 7.02
N THR A 450 -27.96 2.94 6.24
CA THR A 450 -29.25 2.23 6.20
C THR A 450 -29.25 1.07 5.22
N ARG A 451 -28.20 0.95 4.38
CA ARG A 451 -28.03 -0.04 3.29
C ARG A 451 -29.07 0.10 2.18
N GLU A 452 -29.74 1.24 2.13
CA GLU A 452 -30.75 1.53 1.12
C GLU A 452 -30.07 1.87 -0.21
N ASN A 453 -30.58 1.26 -1.28
CA ASN A 453 -30.16 1.46 -2.67
C ASN A 453 -28.69 1.16 -3.01
N VAL A 454 -27.85 0.68 -2.08
CA VAL A 454 -26.42 0.43 -2.32
C VAL A 454 -26.17 -0.54 -3.50
N ARG A 455 -27.04 -1.53 -3.71
CA ARG A 455 -26.92 -2.51 -4.80
C ARG A 455 -27.41 -2.00 -6.15
N LYS A 456 -28.34 -1.04 -6.18
CA LYS A 456 -28.99 -0.56 -7.41
C LYS A 456 -28.01 -0.01 -8.45
N PRO A 457 -27.09 0.93 -8.13
CA PRO A 457 -26.23 1.52 -9.14
C PRO A 457 -25.32 0.49 -9.82
N PHE A 458 -24.84 -0.51 -9.08
CA PHE A 458 -24.01 -1.58 -9.65
C PHE A 458 -24.79 -2.53 -10.56
N VAL A 459 -26.08 -2.74 -10.30
CA VAL A 459 -26.91 -3.61 -11.15
C VAL A 459 -27.32 -2.88 -12.43
N GLU A 460 -27.78 -1.63 -12.29
CA GLU A 460 -28.28 -0.83 -13.42
C GLU A 460 -27.18 -0.46 -14.41
N ILE A 461 -25.99 -0.10 -13.92
CA ILE A 461 -24.85 0.19 -14.81
C ILE A 461 -24.46 -1.06 -15.62
N VAL A 462 -24.46 -2.24 -14.98
CA VAL A 462 -24.14 -3.51 -15.65
C VAL A 462 -25.23 -3.89 -16.65
N ASP A 463 -26.51 -3.72 -16.30
CA ASP A 463 -27.63 -3.98 -17.20
C ASP A 463 -27.58 -3.10 -18.45
N THR A 464 -27.17 -1.84 -18.28
CA THR A 464 -27.01 -0.86 -19.37
C THR A 464 -25.81 -1.19 -20.26
N ILE A 465 -24.67 -1.56 -19.66
CA ILE A 465 -23.48 -2.01 -20.40
C ILE A 465 -23.81 -3.27 -21.22
N VAL A 466 -24.52 -4.23 -20.64
CA VAL A 466 -24.93 -5.48 -21.31
C VAL A 466 -25.94 -5.21 -22.44
N SER A 467 -26.78 -4.19 -22.29
CA SER A 467 -27.76 -3.79 -23.32
C SER A 467 -27.11 -3.05 -24.49
N THR A 468 -25.86 -2.59 -24.35
CA THR A 468 -25.13 -1.81 -25.36
C THR A 468 -24.11 -2.73 -26.08
N PRO A 469 -24.41 -3.21 -27.31
CA PRO A 469 -23.65 -4.32 -27.93
C PRO A 469 -22.18 -4.00 -28.24
N GLY A 470 -21.81 -2.72 -28.41
CA GLY A 470 -20.46 -2.31 -28.78
C GLY A 470 -19.40 -2.40 -27.68
N LEU A 471 -19.79 -2.35 -26.40
CA LEU A 471 -18.85 -2.40 -25.27
C LEU A 471 -18.46 -3.82 -24.89
N VAL A 472 -19.35 -4.78 -25.14
CA VAL A 472 -19.17 -6.19 -24.78
C VAL A 472 -18.26 -6.93 -25.77
N GLU A 473 -18.28 -6.53 -27.05
CA GLU A 473 -17.39 -7.10 -28.08
C GLU A 473 -15.92 -6.70 -27.92
N GLN A 474 -15.63 -5.50 -27.39
CA GLN A 474 -14.25 -5.07 -27.13
C GLN A 474 -13.59 -5.93 -26.04
N THR A 475 -14.36 -6.35 -25.03
CA THR A 475 -13.89 -7.26 -23.97
C THR A 475 -13.40 -8.61 -24.51
N GLN A 476 -13.95 -9.09 -25.64
CA GLN A 476 -13.53 -10.36 -26.23
C GLN A 476 -12.18 -10.26 -26.96
N ARG A 477 -11.83 -9.10 -27.55
CA ARG A 477 -10.59 -8.91 -28.32
C ARG A 477 -9.34 -8.78 -27.43
N ASP A 478 -9.46 -8.19 -26.24
CA ASP A 478 -8.34 -8.04 -25.31
C ASP A 478 -7.98 -9.35 -24.56
N SER A 479 -8.78 -10.40 -24.73
CA SER A 479 -8.54 -11.73 -24.14
C SER A 479 -7.63 -12.65 -24.98
N SER A 480 -7.38 -12.30 -26.25
CA SER A 480 -6.40 -12.97 -27.11
C SER A 480 -5.00 -12.40 -26.87
N GLY A 481 -4.12 -13.21 -26.30
CA GLY A 481 -2.83 -12.82 -25.73
C GLY A 481 -1.85 -12.11 -26.68
N ILE A 482 -1.04 -11.25 -26.07
CA ILE A 482 0.17 -10.66 -26.64
C ILE A 482 1.10 -11.79 -27.08
N THR A 483 1.23 -11.98 -28.38
CA THR A 483 2.22 -12.88 -28.98
C THR A 483 3.46 -12.04 -29.29
N LEU A 484 4.53 -12.20 -28.51
CA LEU A 484 5.83 -11.60 -28.81
C LEU A 484 6.44 -12.33 -30.01
N GLY A 485 6.19 -11.81 -31.21
CA GLY A 485 6.82 -12.25 -32.44
C GLY A 485 8.24 -11.70 -32.55
N ASN A 486 9.23 -12.60 -32.58
CA ASN A 486 10.61 -12.32 -32.96
C ASN A 486 10.66 -11.61 -34.32
N ALA A 487 11.01 -10.33 -34.35
CA ALA A 487 11.41 -9.63 -35.57
C ALA A 487 12.93 -9.70 -35.68
N ALA A 488 13.41 -10.71 -36.40
CA ALA A 488 14.77 -10.73 -36.91
C ALA A 488 14.93 -9.61 -37.96
N SER A 489 15.97 -8.81 -37.78
CA SER A 489 16.39 -7.74 -38.68
C SER A 489 16.79 -8.30 -40.05
N GLN A 490 16.05 -7.95 -41.10
CA GLN A 490 16.57 -7.90 -42.46
C GLN A 490 16.67 -6.44 -42.90
N ILE A 491 17.90 -5.95 -42.92
CA ILE A 491 18.30 -4.75 -43.64
C ILE A 491 18.34 -5.16 -45.12
N SER A 492 17.48 -4.58 -45.95
CA SER A 492 17.67 -4.58 -47.40
C SER A 492 17.56 -3.16 -47.92
N SER A 493 18.54 -2.84 -48.75
CA SER A 493 18.88 -1.57 -49.40
C SER A 493 17.81 -1.08 -50.37
N GLY A 494 17.54 0.23 -50.36
CA GLY A 494 16.86 0.92 -51.47
C GLY A 494 16.79 2.43 -51.27
N CYS A 495 17.67 3.18 -51.93
CA CYS A 495 17.46 4.60 -52.24
C CYS A 495 16.31 4.75 -53.26
N PRO A 496 15.56 5.85 -53.20
CA PRO A 496 15.58 6.84 -54.30
C PRO A 496 15.65 8.28 -53.75
N CYS A 497 16.60 9.10 -54.18
CA CYS A 497 16.52 10.07 -55.30
C CYS A 497 15.47 11.18 -55.10
#